data_AF-A0A0G4GH51-F1
#
_entry.id   AF-A0A0G4GH51-F1
#
_cell.length_a   1.000
_cell.length_b   1.000
_cell.length_c   1.000
_cell.angle_alpha   90.00
_cell.angle_beta   90.00
_cell.angle_gamma   90.00
#
_symmetry.space_group_name_H-M   'P 1'
#
loop_
_entity.id
_entity.type
_entity.pdbx_description
1 polymer ?
#
loop_
_entity_poly.entity_id
_entity_poly.type
_entity_poly.pdbx_seq_one_letter_code
_entity_poly.pdbx_strand_id
1 'polypeptide(L)'
;MVVGRHVDFGENGSCLRIVRHGNGEVRAIKDEPGFRLDFNPPLPPGNLYQQHRQQHDPPVVSRICYRGGINYRSDISQWVSGFPSTDASLSSFAKRTILQHFSSTHQTNSTVNVLNRYVGGGRLDGLLTQSPHTPVAGCTTTLSREDGPGWHGSICRVRFLVLTDSSHPFIAWISLLEWTDGTVDVRVATTEAPVADAGGAFKHCFPVTTLLARVALGRVAPYVIDRQVDDDNDDDSDSDGHGGWWDDMDGDSDGEDSGAEEDNDEGDGDKHDDSDSGGGQGHTRRHPSLSGGGKKAGGEGGQLGEERNA
;
A
#
# COMPACT_ATOMS: atom_id res chain seq x y z
N MET A 1 19.99 11.77 20.95
CA MET A 1 20.89 11.51 19.81
C MET A 1 20.05 11.26 18.56
N VAL A 2 20.38 11.87 17.42
CA VAL A 2 19.71 11.57 16.14
C VAL A 2 20.24 10.22 15.62
N VAL A 3 19.34 9.32 15.22
CA VAL A 3 19.71 7.99 14.72
C VAL A 3 19.27 7.88 13.26
N GLY A 4 20.23 7.86 12.33
CA GLY A 4 19.97 7.59 10.91
C GLY A 4 20.07 8.78 9.97
N ARG A 5 19.65 8.56 8.71
CA ARG A 5 19.66 9.56 7.65
C ARG A 5 18.54 10.58 7.85
N HIS A 6 18.86 11.83 7.54
CA HIS A 6 17.94 12.96 7.55
C HIS A 6 17.32 13.10 6.16
N VAL A 7 15.99 13.20 6.07
CA VAL A 7 15.31 13.58 4.83
C VAL A 7 14.73 14.98 5.04
N ASP A 8 15.28 15.94 4.32
CA ASP A 8 14.80 17.31 4.33
C ASP A 8 13.52 17.41 3.48
N PHE A 9 12.47 18.02 4.03
CA PHE A 9 11.24 18.28 3.31
C PHE A 9 11.18 19.69 2.71
N GLY A 10 12.18 20.54 2.98
CA GLY A 10 12.35 21.88 2.43
C GLY A 10 11.42 22.94 3.04
N GLU A 11 10.12 22.63 3.17
CA GLU A 11 9.12 23.55 3.71
C GLU A 11 9.29 23.73 5.23
N ASN A 12 9.37 24.99 5.67
CA ASN A 12 9.41 25.41 7.08
C ASN A 12 10.53 24.74 7.91
N GLY A 13 11.61 24.27 7.26
CA GLY A 13 12.70 23.53 7.90
C GLY A 13 12.27 22.16 8.46
N SER A 14 11.13 21.62 7.99
CA SER A 14 10.65 20.32 8.45
C SER A 14 11.46 19.19 7.80
N CYS A 15 11.65 18.12 8.57
CA CYS A 15 12.47 17.00 8.13
C CYS A 15 12.09 15.71 8.82
N LEU A 16 12.25 14.58 8.12
CA LEU A 16 12.22 13.28 8.77
C LEU A 16 13.57 13.03 9.44
N ARG A 17 13.54 13.12 10.77
CA ARG A 17 14.59 12.71 11.68
C ARG A 17 13.99 11.86 12.79
N ILE A 18 14.76 10.90 13.28
CA ILE A 18 14.40 10.06 14.43
C ILE A 18 15.34 10.41 15.58
N VAL A 19 14.78 10.89 16.69
CA VAL A 19 15.52 11.32 17.88
C VAL A 19 15.28 10.32 18.99
N ARG A 20 16.35 9.71 19.50
CA ARG A 20 16.31 8.84 20.68
C ARG A 20 16.77 9.60 21.92
N HIS A 21 15.97 9.52 22.98
CA HIS A 21 16.24 10.08 24.30
C HIS A 21 16.82 9.04 25.25
N GLY A 22 17.49 9.49 26.31
CA GLY A 22 18.15 8.61 27.28
C GLY A 22 17.19 7.73 28.10
N ASN A 23 15.92 8.13 28.18
CA ASN A 23 14.83 7.37 28.81
C ASN A 23 14.23 6.28 27.90
N GLY A 24 14.79 6.06 26.71
CA GLY A 24 14.27 5.11 25.72
C GLY A 24 13.13 5.65 24.84
N GLU A 25 12.65 6.87 25.10
CA GLU A 25 11.66 7.53 24.24
C GLU A 25 12.27 7.83 22.86
N VAL A 26 11.47 7.61 21.82
CA VAL A 26 11.83 7.93 20.45
C VAL A 26 10.79 8.84 19.85
N ARG A 27 11.24 9.91 19.20
CA ARG A 27 10.38 10.89 18.52
C ARG A 27 10.80 11.06 17.07
N ALA A 28 9.86 11.44 16.20
CA ALA A 28 10.13 11.67 14.79
C ALA A 28 9.60 13.01 14.29
N ILE A 29 10.23 13.58 13.28
CA ILE A 29 9.95 14.94 12.75
C ILE A 29 10.30 16.05 13.75
N LYS A 30 9.50 16.22 14.80
CA LYS A 30 9.68 17.21 15.87
C LYS A 30 10.08 16.52 17.16
N ASP A 31 10.92 17.18 17.96
CA ASP A 31 11.28 16.68 19.30
C ASP A 31 10.23 17.14 20.34
N GLU A 32 8.99 16.70 20.15
CA GLU A 32 7.85 17.06 20.98
C GLU A 32 7.07 15.80 21.39
N PRO A 33 6.37 15.78 22.55
CA PRO A 33 5.64 14.60 23.01
C PRO A 33 4.58 14.06 22.03
N GLY A 34 3.94 14.94 21.25
CA GLY A 34 2.95 14.55 20.23
C GLY A 34 3.55 13.79 19.03
N PHE A 35 4.87 13.70 18.97
CA PHE A 35 5.64 13.09 17.88
C PHE A 35 6.38 11.84 18.31
N ARG A 36 5.93 11.21 19.39
CA ARG A 36 6.46 9.95 19.89
C ARG A 36 6.14 8.79 18.95
N LEU A 37 7.10 7.87 18.85
CA LEU A 37 6.97 6.57 18.21
C LEU A 37 6.98 5.48 19.29
N ASP A 38 5.98 4.59 19.24
CA ASP A 38 5.95 3.39 20.06
C ASP A 38 6.40 2.19 19.23
N PHE A 39 7.57 1.67 19.57
CA PHE A 39 8.22 0.57 18.85
C PHE A 39 7.76 -0.79 19.37
N ASN A 40 7.48 -1.69 18.44
CA ASN A 40 7.05 -3.04 18.72
C ASN A 40 5.94 -3.10 19.79
N PRO A 41 4.85 -2.31 19.62
CA PRO A 41 3.76 -2.33 20.58
C PRO A 41 3.08 -3.71 20.58
N PRO A 42 2.45 -4.12 21.69
CA PRO A 42 1.60 -5.30 21.69
C PRO A 42 0.43 -5.05 20.72
N LEU A 43 0.25 -5.94 19.75
CA LEU A 43 -0.84 -5.89 18.78
C LEU A 43 -1.86 -6.99 19.10
N PRO A 44 -3.14 -6.82 18.70
CA PRO A 44 -4.16 -7.85 18.88
C PRO A 44 -3.75 -9.20 18.29
N PRO A 45 -4.21 -10.33 18.87
CA PRO A 45 -4.02 -11.65 18.29
C PRO A 45 -4.50 -11.69 16.83
N GLY A 46 -3.75 -12.39 15.97
CA GLY A 46 -4.07 -12.48 14.55
C GLY A 46 -3.77 -11.22 13.73
N ASN A 47 -3.16 -10.18 14.32
CA ASN A 47 -2.73 -9.01 13.57
C ASN A 47 -1.64 -9.36 12.55
N LEU A 48 -1.82 -8.91 11.31
CA LEU A 48 -0.93 -9.23 10.18
C LEU A 48 0.52 -8.76 10.41
N TYR A 49 0.71 -7.62 11.06
CA TYR A 49 2.04 -7.06 11.32
C TYR A 49 2.78 -7.83 12.41
N GLN A 50 2.03 -8.41 13.35
CA GLN A 50 2.60 -9.31 14.35
C GLN A 50 3.02 -10.65 13.73
N GLN A 51 2.19 -11.19 12.82
CA GLN A 51 2.48 -12.45 12.11
C GLN A 51 3.72 -12.35 11.22
N HIS A 52 3.93 -11.21 10.57
CA HIS A 52 5.04 -11.00 9.64
C HIS A 52 6.15 -10.09 10.19
N ARG A 53 6.22 -9.99 11.51
CA ARG A 53 7.17 -9.10 12.20
C ARG A 53 8.62 -9.42 11.86
N GLN A 54 9.39 -8.39 11.48
CA GLN A 54 10.84 -8.47 11.38
C GLN A 54 11.52 -7.92 12.64
N GLN A 55 12.47 -8.66 13.21
CA GLN A 55 13.12 -8.26 14.47
C GLN A 55 13.84 -6.91 14.39
N HIS A 56 14.45 -6.61 13.23
CA HIS A 56 15.22 -5.39 13.00
C HIS A 56 14.39 -4.25 12.38
N ASP A 57 13.12 -4.51 12.05
CA ASP A 57 12.18 -3.54 11.50
C ASP A 57 10.78 -3.81 12.08
N PRO A 58 10.60 -3.69 13.41
CA PRO A 58 9.34 -4.06 14.05
C PRO A 58 8.23 -3.04 13.75
N PRO A 59 6.96 -3.42 13.97
CA PRO A 59 5.81 -2.50 13.88
C PRO A 59 6.00 -1.25 14.73
N VAL A 60 5.45 -0.13 14.25
CA VAL A 60 5.55 1.17 14.93
C VAL A 60 4.17 1.80 15.02
N VAL A 61 3.77 2.19 16.22
CA VAL A 61 2.59 3.06 16.42
C VAL A 61 3.05 4.52 16.43
N SER A 62 2.35 5.36 15.67
CA SER A 62 2.53 6.82 15.73
C SER A 62 1.20 7.54 15.56
N ARG A 63 1.16 8.77 16.05
CA ARG A 63 0.07 9.73 15.79
C ARG A 63 0.47 10.76 14.74
N ILE A 64 1.64 10.63 14.12
CA ILE A 64 2.21 11.67 13.28
C ILE A 64 1.56 11.61 11.89
N CYS A 65 0.92 12.70 11.51
CA CYS A 65 0.41 12.90 10.17
C CYS A 65 0.76 14.30 9.66
N TYR A 66 0.89 14.43 8.35
CA TYR A 66 0.96 15.73 7.70
C TYR A 66 -0.47 16.20 7.43
N ARG A 67 -0.82 17.37 7.97
CA ARG A 67 -2.06 18.07 7.64
C ARG A 67 -1.68 19.16 6.64
N GLY A 68 -2.11 18.98 5.40
CA GLY A 68 -1.84 19.91 4.30
C GLY A 68 -2.32 19.33 2.98
N GLY A 69 -2.59 20.20 2.02
CA GLY A 69 -2.85 19.82 0.62
C GLY A 69 -4.06 20.49 -0.03
N ILE A 70 -4.09 20.39 -1.35
CA ILE A 70 -4.99 21.09 -2.29
C ILE A 70 -6.49 20.88 -1.98
N ASN A 71 -6.83 19.76 -1.31
CA ASN A 71 -8.21 19.39 -1.01
C ASN A 71 -8.69 19.82 0.38
N TYR A 72 -7.80 20.27 1.27
CA TYR A 72 -8.20 20.82 2.56
C TYR A 72 -8.16 22.35 2.48
N ARG A 73 -9.28 23.01 2.79
CA ARG A 73 -9.40 24.49 2.89
C ARG A 73 -8.52 25.13 3.99
N SER A 74 -7.62 24.36 4.57
CA SER A 74 -6.68 24.79 5.60
C SER A 74 -5.42 25.29 4.89
N ASP A 75 -5.17 26.59 5.03
CA ASP A 75 -3.90 27.27 4.75
C ASP A 75 -2.71 26.71 5.55
N ILE A 76 -2.98 25.83 6.51
CA ILE A 76 -1.97 25.22 7.37
C ILE A 76 -1.44 23.92 6.74
N SER A 77 -0.23 24.02 6.16
CA SER A 77 0.62 22.88 5.78
C SER A 77 1.61 22.59 6.91
N GLN A 78 1.27 21.65 7.79
CA GLN A 78 2.12 21.30 8.93
C GLN A 78 1.98 19.86 9.40
N TRP A 79 3.03 19.38 10.05
CA TRP A 79 2.99 18.15 10.83
C TRP A 79 2.20 18.32 12.12
N VAL A 80 1.25 17.40 12.37
CA VAL A 80 0.39 17.37 13.55
C VAL A 80 0.33 15.98 14.19
N SER A 81 -0.13 15.93 15.44
CA SER A 81 -0.54 14.69 16.09
C SER A 81 -2.03 14.43 15.81
N GLY A 82 -2.32 13.42 14.98
CA GLY A 82 -3.66 12.95 14.66
C GLY A 82 -4.07 11.68 15.41
N PHE A 83 -4.87 10.84 14.75
CA PHE A 83 -5.27 9.53 15.25
C PHE A 83 -4.09 8.56 15.26
N PRO A 84 -4.05 7.61 16.21
CA PRO A 84 -3.04 6.58 16.21
C PRO A 84 -3.17 5.72 14.96
N SER A 85 -2.03 5.42 14.36
CA SER A 85 -1.88 4.47 13.26
C SER A 85 -0.72 3.53 13.58
N THR A 86 -0.84 2.28 13.18
CA THR A 86 0.18 1.25 13.31
C THR A 86 0.78 1.02 11.94
N ASP A 87 2.00 1.50 11.71
CA ASP A 87 2.79 1.15 10.54
C ASP A 87 3.34 -0.28 10.72
N ALA A 88 3.32 -1.08 9.64
CA ALA A 88 3.80 -2.46 9.67
C ALA A 88 5.25 -2.61 10.12
N SER A 89 6.03 -1.55 9.93
CA SER A 89 7.44 -1.49 10.30
C SER A 89 7.95 -0.05 10.44
N LEU A 90 9.13 0.15 11.01
CA LEU A 90 9.79 1.47 11.04
C LEU A 90 10.07 1.97 9.61
N SER A 91 10.48 1.09 8.71
CA SER A 91 10.65 1.44 7.29
C SER A 91 9.34 1.87 6.65
N SER A 92 8.22 1.22 7.00
CA SER A 92 6.89 1.60 6.51
C SER A 92 6.48 2.99 7.03
N PHE A 93 6.72 3.27 8.31
CA PHE A 93 6.53 4.60 8.91
C PHE A 93 7.32 5.69 8.17
N ALA A 94 8.62 5.45 7.91
CA ALA A 94 9.48 6.40 7.22
C ALA A 94 9.00 6.66 5.79
N LYS A 95 8.74 5.59 5.01
CA LYS A 95 8.24 5.69 3.63
C LYS A 95 6.88 6.40 3.58
N ARG A 96 5.96 6.07 4.49
CA ARG A 96 4.65 6.71 4.59
C ARG A 96 4.79 8.20 4.83
N THR A 97 5.66 8.58 5.76
CA THR A 97 5.88 9.97 6.13
C THR A 97 6.37 10.77 4.92
N ILE A 98 7.33 10.22 4.16
CA ILE A 98 7.82 10.84 2.92
C ILE A 98 6.71 10.94 1.87
N LEU A 99 5.99 9.84 1.61
CA LEU A 99 4.93 9.81 0.59
C LEU A 99 3.76 10.73 0.93
N GLN A 100 3.37 10.78 2.21
CA GLN A 100 2.30 11.65 2.71
C GLN A 100 2.67 13.11 2.51
N HIS A 101 3.88 13.52 2.94
CA HIS A 101 4.38 14.87 2.70
C HIS A 101 4.36 15.22 1.21
N PHE A 102 4.93 14.35 0.37
CA PHE A 102 4.96 14.53 -1.07
C PHE A 102 3.55 14.72 -1.67
N SER A 103 2.62 13.83 -1.34
CA SER A 103 1.23 13.87 -1.85
C SER A 103 0.47 15.14 -1.44
N SER A 104 0.82 15.74 -0.30
CA SER A 104 0.21 16.96 0.20
C SER A 104 0.83 18.24 -0.37
N THR A 105 2.08 18.20 -0.80
CA THR A 105 2.84 19.38 -1.25
C THR A 105 2.96 19.47 -2.76
N HIS A 106 2.71 18.37 -3.47
CA HIS A 106 2.81 18.31 -4.92
C HIS A 106 1.43 18.17 -5.56
N GLN A 107 1.26 18.79 -6.72
CA GLN A 107 0.10 18.53 -7.56
C GLN A 107 0.18 17.09 -8.09
N THR A 108 -0.88 16.33 -7.83
CA THR A 108 -0.99 14.93 -8.23
C THR A 108 -2.28 14.74 -9.00
N ASN A 109 -2.23 13.85 -9.98
CA ASN A 109 -3.40 13.37 -10.70
C ASN A 109 -3.76 11.99 -10.18
N SER A 110 -5.04 11.69 -10.04
CA SER A 110 -5.45 10.37 -9.59
C SER A 110 -6.76 9.90 -10.21
N THR A 111 -6.92 8.58 -10.25
CA THR A 111 -8.21 7.91 -10.46
C THR A 111 -8.48 7.01 -9.27
N VAL A 112 -9.76 6.86 -8.92
CA VAL A 112 -10.23 6.09 -7.78
C VAL A 112 -11.35 5.17 -8.26
N ASN A 113 -11.37 3.94 -7.77
CA ASN A 113 -12.53 3.07 -7.85
C ASN A 113 -12.69 2.27 -6.54
N VAL A 114 -13.92 1.94 -6.18
CA VAL A 114 -14.24 1.11 -5.00
C VAL A 114 -14.67 -0.25 -5.50
N LEU A 115 -13.93 -1.29 -5.11
CA LEU A 115 -14.11 -2.64 -5.63
C LEU A 115 -14.31 -3.62 -4.49
N ASN A 116 -15.05 -4.71 -4.72
CA ASN A 116 -15.01 -5.84 -3.82
C ASN A 116 -13.60 -6.48 -3.85
N ARG A 117 -13.03 -6.80 -2.68
CA ARG A 117 -11.67 -7.36 -2.55
C ARG A 117 -11.43 -8.64 -3.36
N TYR A 118 -12.48 -9.38 -3.72
CA TYR A 118 -12.40 -10.64 -4.44
C TYR A 118 -12.48 -10.48 -5.97
N VAL A 119 -12.76 -9.28 -6.48
CA VAL A 119 -12.77 -8.98 -7.94
C VAL A 119 -11.43 -9.31 -8.59
N GLY A 120 -11.49 -9.76 -9.85
CA GLY A 120 -10.29 -10.10 -10.62
C GLY A 120 -9.55 -11.35 -10.10
N GLY A 121 -10.25 -12.25 -9.42
CA GLY A 121 -9.70 -13.51 -8.90
C GLY A 121 -8.93 -13.35 -7.59
N GLY A 122 -9.37 -12.44 -6.70
CA GLY A 122 -8.78 -12.27 -5.37
C GLY A 122 -7.42 -11.58 -5.35
N ARG A 123 -7.03 -10.86 -6.42
CA ARG A 123 -5.73 -10.16 -6.45
C ARG A 123 -5.64 -9.05 -5.41
N LEU A 124 -6.71 -8.28 -5.18
CA LEU A 124 -6.72 -7.26 -4.14
C LEU A 124 -6.64 -7.89 -2.74
N ASP A 125 -7.41 -8.95 -2.51
CA ASP A 125 -7.33 -9.76 -1.30
C ASP A 125 -5.89 -10.20 -1.01
N GLY A 126 -5.24 -10.87 -1.96
CA GLY A 126 -3.86 -11.33 -1.79
C GLY A 126 -2.87 -10.18 -1.56
N LEU A 127 -3.08 -9.02 -2.20
CA LEU A 127 -2.27 -7.83 -1.94
C LEU A 127 -2.46 -7.30 -0.51
N LEU A 128 -3.65 -7.41 0.08
CA LEU A 128 -3.93 -6.93 1.43
C LEU A 128 -3.53 -7.93 2.52
N THR A 129 -3.58 -9.24 2.23
CA THR A 129 -3.33 -10.30 3.21
C THR A 129 -1.91 -10.86 3.18
N GLN A 130 -1.17 -10.69 2.09
CA GLN A 130 0.25 -11.09 2.06
C GLN A 130 1.10 -10.23 3.01
N SER A 131 2.25 -10.77 3.42
CA SER A 131 3.23 -10.04 4.22
C SER A 131 3.49 -8.62 3.68
N PRO A 132 3.49 -7.59 4.55
CA PRO A 132 3.78 -6.21 4.15
C PRO A 132 5.20 -6.03 3.61
N HIS A 133 6.10 -6.96 3.94
CA HIS A 133 7.50 -6.99 3.52
C HIS A 133 7.73 -7.75 2.21
N THR A 134 6.72 -8.47 1.70
CA THR A 134 6.84 -9.19 0.42
C THR A 134 6.86 -8.18 -0.73
N PRO A 135 7.89 -8.21 -1.59
CA PRO A 135 7.92 -7.39 -2.81
C PRO A 135 6.72 -7.69 -3.72
N VAL A 136 6.20 -6.65 -4.37
CA VAL A 136 5.10 -6.78 -5.34
C VAL A 136 5.64 -6.50 -6.73
N ALA A 137 5.32 -7.39 -7.68
CA ALA A 137 5.73 -7.21 -9.07
C ALA A 137 5.29 -5.84 -9.62
N GLY A 138 6.18 -5.17 -10.35
CA GLY A 138 5.95 -3.82 -10.88
C GLY A 138 6.05 -2.69 -9.85
N CYS A 139 6.44 -2.99 -8.60
CA CYS A 139 6.61 -1.99 -7.55
C CYS A 139 8.08 -1.89 -7.13
N THR A 140 8.53 -0.67 -6.87
CA THR A 140 9.88 -0.39 -6.37
C THR A 140 9.95 -0.54 -4.85
N THR A 141 8.85 -0.22 -4.16
CA THR A 141 8.68 -0.48 -2.73
C THR A 141 7.21 -0.58 -2.35
N THR A 142 6.95 -1.23 -1.22
CA THR A 142 5.65 -1.24 -0.54
C THR A 142 5.78 -0.63 0.85
N LEU A 143 4.63 -0.24 1.40
CA LEU A 143 4.45 0.06 2.82
C LEU A 143 2.99 -0.22 3.21
N SER A 144 2.78 -0.59 4.47
CA SER A 144 1.44 -0.85 5.00
C SER A 144 1.25 -0.19 6.35
N ARG A 145 0.03 0.23 6.64
CA ARG A 145 -0.40 0.71 7.95
C ARG A 145 -1.84 0.32 8.26
N GLU A 146 -2.16 0.23 9.54
CA GLU A 146 -3.52 0.17 10.06
C GLU A 146 -3.83 1.51 10.70
N ASP A 147 -4.84 2.20 10.18
CA ASP A 147 -5.37 3.38 10.83
C ASP A 147 -6.32 2.91 11.93
N GLY A 148 -6.16 3.45 13.15
CA GLY A 148 -7.07 3.16 14.26
C GLY A 148 -8.51 3.60 13.95
N PRO A 149 -9.47 3.33 14.86
CA PRO A 149 -10.86 3.76 14.70
C PRO A 149 -10.93 5.28 14.75
N GLY A 150 -10.68 5.92 13.61
CA GLY A 150 -10.80 7.36 13.42
C GLY A 150 -12.27 7.72 13.26
N TRP A 151 -12.56 8.61 12.31
CA TRP A 151 -13.93 9.07 12.04
C TRP A 151 -14.89 7.98 11.56
N HIS A 152 -14.38 6.89 10.97
CA HIS A 152 -15.19 5.79 10.43
C HIS A 152 -15.58 4.74 11.49
N GLY A 153 -15.16 4.92 12.75
CA GLY A 153 -15.49 4.01 13.85
C GLY A 153 -14.88 2.60 13.73
N SER A 154 -14.03 2.37 12.72
CA SER A 154 -13.48 1.07 12.37
C SER A 154 -12.01 1.19 11.96
N ILE A 155 -11.27 0.09 12.14
CA ILE A 155 -9.86 0.00 11.73
C ILE A 155 -9.83 -0.17 10.21
N CYS A 156 -9.05 0.66 9.53
CA CYS A 156 -8.85 0.54 8.08
C CYS A 156 -7.41 0.11 7.80
N ARG A 157 -7.25 -0.88 6.92
CA ARG A 157 -5.92 -1.27 6.42
C ARG A 157 -5.60 -0.48 5.18
N VAL A 158 -4.39 0.07 5.15
CA VAL A 158 -3.88 0.80 3.99
C VAL A 158 -2.59 0.15 3.53
N ARG A 159 -2.53 -0.22 2.26
CA ARG A 159 -1.31 -0.67 1.60
C ARG A 159 -0.99 0.26 0.45
N PHE A 160 0.25 0.77 0.40
CA PHE A 160 0.72 1.53 -0.74
C PHE A 160 1.73 0.71 -1.54
N LEU A 161 1.59 0.78 -2.86
CA LEU A 161 2.45 0.16 -3.86
C LEU A 161 3.10 1.28 -4.66
N VAL A 162 4.38 1.57 -4.41
CA VAL A 162 5.11 2.61 -5.13
C VAL A 162 5.64 2.01 -6.43
N LEU A 163 5.26 2.60 -7.55
CA LEU A 163 5.50 2.06 -8.90
C LEU A 163 6.81 2.55 -9.52
N THR A 164 7.37 3.64 -8.99
CA THR A 164 8.49 4.39 -9.57
C THR A 164 9.59 4.54 -8.53
N ASP A 165 10.82 4.71 -8.99
CA ASP A 165 12.00 4.98 -8.16
C ASP A 165 12.68 6.27 -8.63
N SER A 166 13.87 6.55 -8.12
CA SER A 166 14.65 7.73 -8.49
C SER A 166 15.14 7.75 -9.94
N SER A 167 14.97 6.69 -10.72
CA SER A 167 15.28 6.69 -12.15
C SER A 167 14.14 7.26 -13.01
N HIS A 168 12.95 7.40 -12.42
CA HIS A 168 11.78 7.95 -13.11
C HIS A 168 11.69 9.47 -12.87
N PRO A 169 11.29 10.27 -13.89
CA PRO A 169 11.16 11.72 -13.75
C PRO A 169 9.86 12.15 -13.05
N PHE A 170 9.05 11.20 -12.60
CA PHE A 170 7.78 11.41 -11.91
C PHE A 170 7.59 10.33 -10.84
N ILE A 171 6.65 10.56 -9.92
CA ILE A 171 6.30 9.59 -8.88
C ILE A 171 4.89 9.08 -9.15
N ALA A 172 4.73 7.77 -9.16
CA ALA A 172 3.46 7.05 -9.25
C ALA A 172 3.34 5.97 -8.18
N TRP A 173 2.14 5.82 -7.64
CA TRP A 173 1.81 4.84 -6.63
C TRP A 173 0.33 4.42 -6.68
N ILE A 174 0.03 3.31 -6.03
CA ILE A 174 -1.32 2.80 -5.80
C ILE A 174 -1.54 2.79 -4.29
N SER A 175 -2.69 3.27 -3.82
CA SER A 175 -3.15 3.03 -2.45
C SER A 175 -4.36 2.11 -2.46
N LEU A 176 -4.31 1.08 -1.62
CA LEU A 176 -5.39 0.15 -1.34
C LEU A 176 -5.89 0.44 0.07
N LEU A 177 -7.12 0.92 0.21
CA LEU A 177 -7.76 1.19 1.49
C LEU A 177 -8.91 0.21 1.68
N GLU A 178 -8.73 -0.74 2.60
CA GLU A 178 -9.72 -1.75 2.94
C GLU A 178 -10.70 -1.23 3.99
N TRP A 179 -11.99 -1.43 3.72
CA TRP A 179 -13.12 -1.15 4.60
C TRP A 179 -13.61 -2.45 5.27
N THR A 180 -14.39 -2.31 6.34
CA THR A 180 -14.86 -3.45 7.14
C THR A 180 -15.86 -4.36 6.42
N ASP A 181 -16.50 -3.87 5.37
CA ASP A 181 -17.45 -4.63 4.54
C ASP A 181 -16.75 -5.46 3.44
N GLY A 182 -15.41 -5.46 3.40
CA GLY A 182 -14.64 -6.16 2.38
C GLY A 182 -14.52 -5.40 1.06
N THR A 183 -14.97 -4.15 1.01
CA THR A 183 -14.68 -3.25 -0.12
C THR A 183 -13.29 -2.63 0.01
N VAL A 184 -12.71 -2.28 -1.13
CA VAL A 184 -11.37 -1.71 -1.24
C VAL A 184 -11.45 -0.46 -2.13
N ASP A 185 -11.12 0.69 -1.58
CA ASP A 185 -10.83 1.90 -2.36
C ASP A 185 -9.43 1.74 -2.97
N VAL A 186 -9.41 1.59 -4.30
CA VAL A 186 -8.19 1.48 -5.11
C VAL A 186 -7.98 2.81 -5.82
N ARG A 187 -6.92 3.51 -5.42
CA ARG A 187 -6.50 4.78 -6.02
C ARG A 187 -5.16 4.64 -6.70
N VAL A 188 -5.08 5.03 -7.96
CA VAL A 188 -3.83 5.21 -8.71
C VAL A 188 -3.53 6.70 -8.77
N ALA A 189 -2.36 7.11 -8.30
CA ALA A 189 -1.93 8.50 -8.26
C ALA A 189 -0.58 8.68 -8.94
N THR A 190 -0.37 9.85 -9.57
CA THR A 190 0.85 10.15 -10.32
C THR A 190 1.14 11.65 -10.44
N THR A 191 2.41 11.97 -10.60
CA THR A 191 2.90 13.29 -11.06
C THR A 191 3.42 13.26 -12.49
N GLU A 192 3.15 12.20 -13.25
CA GLU A 192 3.41 12.15 -14.69
C GLU A 192 2.72 13.34 -15.37
N ALA A 193 3.44 14.02 -16.26
CA ALA A 193 2.87 15.12 -17.02
C ALA A 193 1.77 14.58 -17.96
N PRO A 194 0.58 15.20 -18.00
CA PRO A 194 -0.49 14.73 -18.87
C PRO A 194 -0.09 14.86 -20.33
N VAL A 195 -0.41 13.83 -21.13
CA VAL A 195 -0.28 13.90 -22.59
C VAL A 195 -1.33 14.88 -23.14
N ALA A 196 -0.88 15.85 -23.94
CA ALA A 196 -1.78 16.79 -24.61
C ALA A 196 -2.74 16.06 -25.55
N ASP A 197 -3.98 16.54 -25.63
CA ASP A 197 -5.03 16.03 -26.52
C ASP A 197 -5.43 14.55 -26.33
N ALA A 198 -5.01 13.91 -25.25
CA ALA A 198 -5.25 12.48 -25.00
C ALA A 198 -6.71 12.14 -24.60
N GLY A 199 -7.64 13.10 -24.64
CA GLY A 199 -8.97 12.94 -24.09
C GLY A 199 -8.97 12.98 -22.55
N GLY A 200 -10.14 12.82 -21.92
CA GLY A 200 -10.30 13.01 -20.47
C GLY A 200 -10.00 11.78 -19.60
N ALA A 201 -9.74 10.61 -20.18
CA ALA A 201 -9.57 9.38 -19.40
C ALA A 201 -8.13 9.25 -18.85
N PHE A 202 -8.01 8.82 -17.59
CA PHE A 202 -6.73 8.70 -16.88
C PHE A 202 -5.68 7.93 -17.68
N LYS A 203 -6.08 6.81 -18.31
CA LYS A 203 -5.18 5.94 -19.07
C LYS A 203 -4.51 6.58 -20.27
N HIS A 204 -5.17 7.57 -20.87
CA HIS A 204 -4.67 8.27 -22.04
C HIS A 204 -3.80 9.46 -21.63
N CYS A 205 -4.18 10.15 -20.55
CA CYS A 205 -3.39 11.25 -20.00
C CYS A 205 -2.06 10.78 -19.40
N PHE A 206 -2.02 9.59 -18.77
CA PHE A 206 -0.87 9.10 -18.00
C PHE A 206 -0.47 7.67 -18.42
N PRO A 207 0.05 7.49 -19.64
CA PRO A 207 0.30 6.17 -20.21
C PRO A 207 1.39 5.40 -19.46
N VAL A 208 2.45 6.04 -18.96
CA VAL A 208 3.54 5.31 -18.28
C VAL A 208 3.06 4.79 -16.92
N THR A 209 2.37 5.63 -16.15
CA THR A 209 1.71 5.26 -14.89
C THR A 209 0.75 4.10 -15.11
N THR A 210 -0.04 4.17 -16.19
CA THR A 210 -1.02 3.14 -16.53
C THR A 210 -0.36 1.80 -16.78
N LEU A 211 0.73 1.77 -17.56
CA LEU A 211 1.47 0.54 -17.83
C LEU A 211 2.04 -0.07 -16.55
N LEU A 212 2.65 0.74 -15.68
CA LEU A 212 3.19 0.28 -14.40
C LEU A 212 2.09 -0.25 -13.47
N ALA A 213 0.97 0.47 -13.37
CA ALA A 213 -0.16 0.09 -12.54
C ALA A 213 -0.80 -1.23 -13.01
N ARG A 214 -0.88 -1.46 -14.33
CA ARG A 214 -1.38 -2.73 -14.89
C ARG A 214 -0.55 -3.93 -14.44
N VAL A 215 0.78 -3.79 -14.35
CA VAL A 215 1.65 -4.86 -13.86
C VAL A 215 1.36 -5.19 -12.39
N ALA A 216 1.22 -4.17 -11.53
CA ALA A 216 0.97 -4.37 -10.11
C ALA A 216 -0.43 -4.93 -9.82
N LEU A 217 -1.47 -4.41 -10.49
CA LEU A 217 -2.87 -4.78 -10.29
C LEU A 217 -3.28 -6.05 -11.04
N GLY A 218 -2.58 -6.44 -12.10
CA GLY A 218 -2.91 -7.61 -12.91
C GLY A 218 -4.33 -7.56 -13.45
N ARG A 219 -5.12 -8.61 -13.18
CA ARG A 219 -6.52 -8.75 -13.63
C ARG A 219 -7.46 -7.67 -13.08
N VAL A 220 -7.07 -6.96 -12.03
CA VAL A 220 -7.89 -5.89 -11.42
C VAL A 220 -7.74 -4.56 -12.17
N ALA A 221 -6.68 -4.42 -12.98
CA ALA A 221 -6.35 -3.14 -13.61
C ALA A 221 -7.47 -2.55 -14.49
N PRO A 222 -8.22 -3.33 -15.31
CA PRO A 222 -9.31 -2.79 -16.12
C PRO A 222 -10.40 -2.08 -15.32
N TYR A 223 -10.83 -2.65 -14.19
CA TYR A 223 -11.84 -2.05 -13.32
C TYR A 223 -11.43 -0.67 -12.80
N VAL A 224 -10.14 -0.47 -12.51
CA VAL A 224 -9.63 0.78 -11.92
C VAL A 224 -9.27 1.82 -12.99
N ILE A 225 -8.58 1.39 -14.04
CA ILE A 225 -7.96 2.26 -15.03
C ILE A 225 -8.89 2.53 -16.21
N ASP A 226 -9.60 1.51 -16.66
CA ASP A 226 -10.52 1.60 -17.79
C ASP A 226 -11.93 2.02 -17.36
N ARG A 227 -12.22 2.02 -16.04
CA ARG A 227 -13.55 2.21 -15.46
C ARG A 227 -14.60 1.31 -16.09
N GLN A 228 -14.19 0.08 -16.43
CA GLN A 228 -15.11 -0.91 -16.93
C GLN A 228 -16.08 -1.24 -15.78
N VAL A 229 -17.33 -0.81 -15.94
CA VAL A 229 -18.45 -1.28 -15.14
C VAL A 229 -18.76 -2.65 -15.72
N ASP A 230 -18.94 -3.66 -14.87
CA ASP A 230 -19.53 -4.92 -15.32
C ASP A 230 -21.00 -4.59 -15.69
N ASP A 231 -21.23 -4.15 -16.93
CA ASP A 231 -22.57 -3.95 -17.52
C ASP A 231 -23.25 -5.30 -17.83
N ASP A 232 -22.86 -6.38 -17.14
CA ASP A 232 -23.37 -7.74 -17.36
C ASP A 232 -24.74 -7.98 -16.70
N ASN A 233 -25.56 -6.94 -16.53
CA ASN A 233 -26.89 -7.03 -15.90
C ASN A 233 -28.05 -6.70 -16.86
N ASP A 234 -27.82 -6.69 -18.16
CA ASP A 234 -28.86 -6.48 -19.19
C ASP A 234 -29.50 -7.80 -19.72
N ASP A 235 -29.51 -8.87 -18.92
CA ASP A 235 -30.02 -10.18 -19.35
C ASP A 235 -31.23 -10.70 -18.54
N ASP A 236 -32.06 -9.79 -18.00
CA ASP A 236 -33.47 -10.11 -17.75
C ASP A 236 -34.29 -9.66 -18.96
N SER A 237 -34.22 -10.49 -20.00
CA SER A 237 -35.18 -10.48 -21.11
C SER A 237 -36.59 -10.60 -20.54
N ASP A 238 -37.32 -9.49 -20.57
CA ASP A 238 -38.78 -9.47 -20.69
C ASP A 238 -39.15 -10.34 -21.91
N SER A 239 -39.39 -11.63 -21.66
CA SER A 239 -40.11 -12.51 -22.56
C SER A 239 -41.48 -12.77 -21.96
N ASP A 240 -42.33 -11.77 -22.11
CA ASP A 240 -43.78 -11.77 -22.06
C ASP A 240 -44.36 -12.79 -23.08
N GLY A 241 -44.14 -14.07 -22.78
CA GLY A 241 -44.79 -15.21 -23.41
C GLY A 241 -46.06 -15.59 -22.66
N HIS A 242 -47.17 -14.95 -23.01
CA HIS A 242 -48.52 -15.33 -22.61
C HIS A 242 -48.87 -16.81 -22.94
N GLY A 243 -49.45 -17.56 -21.98
CA GLY A 243 -50.46 -18.59 -22.30
C GLY A 243 -50.58 -19.82 -21.39
N GLY A 244 -51.71 -19.91 -20.66
CA GLY A 244 -52.30 -21.15 -20.11
C GLY A 244 -52.18 -21.27 -18.59
N TRP A 245 -53.20 -21.00 -17.77
CA TRP A 245 -54.47 -21.75 -17.57
C TRP A 245 -54.23 -23.18 -17.05
N TRP A 246 -55.07 -23.62 -16.11
CA TRP A 246 -55.11 -24.83 -15.28
C TRP A 246 -54.41 -24.58 -13.93
N ASP A 247 -55.08 -23.99 -12.94
CA ASP A 247 -56.22 -24.51 -12.16
C ASP A 247 -55.80 -25.74 -11.30
N ASP A 248 -55.94 -25.56 -9.98
CA ASP A 248 -56.25 -26.58 -8.97
C ASP A 248 -55.22 -27.69 -8.67
N MET A 249 -54.67 -27.71 -7.46
CA MET A 249 -55.27 -28.49 -6.36
C MET A 249 -54.52 -28.32 -5.03
N ASP A 250 -55.34 -28.14 -4.01
CA ASP A 250 -55.03 -28.22 -2.59
C ASP A 250 -54.43 -29.59 -2.24
N GLY A 251 -53.49 -29.61 -1.29
CA GLY A 251 -52.87 -30.83 -0.81
C GLY A 251 -52.26 -30.61 0.56
N ASP A 252 -53.13 -30.58 1.57
CA ASP A 252 -52.80 -30.73 2.98
C ASP A 252 -51.80 -31.88 3.20
N SER A 253 -50.74 -31.64 3.96
CA SER A 253 -50.06 -32.72 4.67
C SER A 253 -49.41 -32.19 5.94
N ASP A 254 -50.23 -32.15 6.97
CA ASP A 254 -49.81 -32.20 8.37
C ASP A 254 -49.02 -33.50 8.63
N GLY A 255 -47.93 -33.39 9.39
CA GLY A 255 -47.17 -34.48 9.97
C GLY A 255 -45.95 -33.85 10.66
N GLU A 256 -45.94 -33.70 11.99
CA GLU A 256 -45.51 -34.75 12.94
C GLU A 256 -44.15 -35.34 12.53
N ASP A 257 -43.15 -35.57 13.35
CA ASP A 257 -42.88 -35.55 14.79
C ASP A 257 -41.47 -36.19 14.87
N SER A 258 -40.77 -35.99 15.98
CA SER A 258 -39.57 -36.74 16.41
C SER A 258 -38.30 -36.57 15.53
N GLY A 259 -37.08 -36.53 16.04
CA GLY A 259 -36.50 -37.02 17.29
C GLY A 259 -35.07 -37.51 16.98
N ALA A 260 -34.24 -37.62 18.02
CA ALA A 260 -32.87 -38.15 18.05
C ALA A 260 -31.79 -37.23 17.42
N GLU A 261 -30.87 -36.66 18.20
CA GLU A 261 -29.69 -37.32 18.81
C GLU A 261 -28.94 -38.22 17.84
N GLU A 262 -27.70 -37.87 17.51
CA GLU A 262 -26.58 -38.80 17.67
C GLU A 262 -25.22 -38.11 17.53
N ASP A 263 -24.35 -38.55 18.43
CA ASP A 263 -22.94 -38.24 18.61
C ASP A 263 -22.05 -38.73 17.45
N ASN A 264 -20.77 -38.35 17.59
CA ASN A 264 -19.56 -38.95 17.02
C ASN A 264 -19.13 -38.41 15.64
N ASP A 265 -17.94 -37.79 15.57
CA ASP A 265 -16.76 -38.61 15.27
C ASP A 265 -15.46 -37.86 15.55
N GLU A 266 -14.61 -38.48 16.36
CA GLU A 266 -13.23 -38.08 16.64
C GLU A 266 -12.35 -38.62 15.50
N GLY A 267 -11.96 -37.74 14.58
CA GLY A 267 -11.00 -38.07 13.51
C GLY A 267 -9.57 -37.84 13.94
N ASP A 268 -9.01 -38.79 14.68
CA ASP A 268 -7.57 -38.93 14.97
C ASP A 268 -6.84 -39.32 13.66
N GLY A 269 -5.92 -38.47 13.21
CA GLY A 269 -5.27 -38.56 11.91
C GLY A 269 -3.76 -38.59 12.04
N ASP A 270 -3.24 -39.81 12.10
CA ASP A 270 -1.85 -40.22 12.27
C ASP A 270 -0.82 -39.51 11.38
N LYS A 271 0.31 -39.23 12.04
CA LYS A 271 1.72 -39.33 11.62
C LYS A 271 1.98 -39.81 10.19
N HIS A 272 2.75 -39.00 9.47
CA HIS A 272 3.79 -39.49 8.58
C HIS A 272 5.11 -38.80 8.90
N ASP A 273 5.95 -39.54 9.62
CA ASP A 273 7.41 -39.48 9.47
C ASP A 273 7.74 -39.94 8.05
N ASP A 274 8.61 -39.22 7.35
CA ASP A 274 9.57 -39.80 6.41
C ASP A 274 10.73 -38.82 6.16
N SER A 275 11.83 -39.12 6.83
CA SER A 275 13.21 -39.20 6.32
C SER A 275 13.70 -38.19 5.27
N ASP A 276 14.69 -37.39 5.71
CA ASP A 276 16.11 -37.56 5.35
C ASP A 276 16.47 -37.64 3.85
N SER A 277 17.20 -36.63 3.34
CA SER A 277 18.43 -36.83 2.53
C SER A 277 18.94 -35.56 1.83
N GLY A 278 20.24 -35.33 1.96
CA GLY A 278 21.09 -34.69 0.93
C GLY A 278 21.26 -33.17 1.08
N GLY A 279 22.42 -32.62 1.46
CA GLY A 279 23.73 -32.96 0.92
C GLY A 279 23.96 -32.19 -0.38
N GLY A 280 24.41 -30.94 -0.29
CA GLY A 280 24.64 -30.06 -1.44
C GLY A 280 25.72 -29.02 -1.15
N GLN A 281 26.96 -29.46 -1.25
CA GLN A 281 28.16 -28.63 -1.19
C GLN A 281 28.22 -27.65 -2.37
N GLY A 282 28.77 -26.46 -2.12
CA GLY A 282 29.69 -25.79 -3.03
C GLY A 282 29.08 -24.99 -4.18
N HIS A 283 29.13 -23.65 -4.06
CA HIS A 283 29.95 -22.88 -4.99
C HIS A 283 30.10 -21.42 -4.52
N THR A 284 31.30 -21.14 -4.01
CA THR A 284 31.89 -19.80 -3.95
C THR A 284 32.05 -19.28 -5.38
N ARG A 285 31.15 -18.38 -5.81
CA ARG A 285 31.37 -17.59 -7.03
C ARG A 285 32.19 -16.36 -6.69
N ARG A 286 33.36 -16.34 -7.34
CA ARG A 286 34.41 -15.36 -7.27
C ARG A 286 33.96 -13.98 -7.73
N HIS A 287 34.44 -12.98 -7.01
CA HIS A 287 34.58 -11.59 -7.45
C HIS A 287 35.35 -11.50 -8.77
N PRO A 288 34.91 -10.65 -9.73
CA PRO A 288 35.83 -10.08 -10.70
C PRO A 288 36.49 -8.84 -10.11
N SER A 289 37.80 -8.97 -9.87
CA SER A 289 38.75 -7.89 -9.68
C SER A 289 38.81 -7.01 -10.94
N LEU A 290 38.43 -5.74 -10.82
CA LEU A 290 38.75 -4.72 -11.81
C LEU A 290 40.07 -4.05 -11.41
N SER A 291 41.15 -4.48 -12.06
CA SER A 291 42.45 -3.82 -12.11
C SER A 291 42.58 -3.08 -13.43
N GLY A 292 43.18 -1.87 -13.39
CA GLY A 292 43.63 -1.13 -14.58
C GLY A 292 42.73 0.06 -14.91
N GLY A 293 43.22 1.27 -15.08
CA GLY A 293 44.59 1.76 -15.08
C GLY A 293 44.54 3.28 -15.01
N GLY A 294 45.58 3.88 -14.43
CA GLY A 294 45.73 5.32 -14.37
C GLY A 294 45.96 5.93 -15.74
N LYS A 295 45.38 7.10 -15.96
CA LYS A 295 45.96 8.15 -16.80
C LYS A 295 45.83 9.49 -16.08
N LYS A 296 46.98 9.96 -15.60
CA LYS A 296 47.29 11.37 -15.33
C LYS A 296 47.71 12.03 -16.65
N ALA A 297 47.11 13.18 -16.96
CA ALA A 297 47.67 14.35 -17.64
C ALA A 297 46.56 15.41 -17.55
N GLY A 298 46.71 16.54 -16.86
CA GLY A 298 47.45 17.72 -17.34
C GLY A 298 46.55 18.46 -18.35
N GLY A 299 46.16 19.72 -18.21
CA GLY A 299 46.47 20.82 -17.32
C GLY A 299 45.68 22.05 -17.82
N GLU A 300 45.86 23.19 -17.15
CA GLU A 300 45.53 24.56 -17.62
C GLU A 300 44.02 24.87 -17.74
N GLY A 301 43.45 25.99 -17.30
CA GLY A 301 43.94 27.35 -17.06
C GLY A 301 42.86 28.29 -17.63
N GLY A 302 42.37 29.26 -16.85
CA GLY A 302 41.43 30.30 -17.31
C GLY A 302 40.48 30.75 -16.19
N GLN A 303 40.84 31.79 -15.44
CA GLN A 303 40.38 33.19 -15.61
C GLN A 303 38.87 33.35 -15.36
N LEU A 304 38.46 33.81 -14.17
CA LEU A 304 38.27 35.24 -13.82
C LEU A 304 37.45 35.99 -14.89
N GLY A 305 36.18 36.20 -14.58
CA GLY A 305 35.25 37.06 -15.30
C GLY A 305 34.22 37.58 -14.31
N GLU A 306 34.64 38.60 -13.57
CA GLU A 306 33.80 39.50 -12.77
C GLU A 306 33.05 40.40 -13.76
N GLU A 307 31.72 40.43 -13.72
CA GLU A 307 30.99 41.55 -14.32
C GLU A 307 29.77 41.94 -13.48
N ARG A 308 29.90 43.15 -12.92
CA ARG A 308 28.86 43.99 -12.35
C ARG A 308 28.23 44.84 -13.45
N ASN A 309 27.08 45.41 -13.10
CA ASN A 309 26.27 46.45 -13.77
C ASN A 309 25.04 45.85 -14.49
N ALA A 310 23.82 46.35 -14.30
CA ALA A 310 23.32 47.59 -13.70
C ALA A 310 21.96 47.35 -13.02
#